data_AF-A0A2D4TIT4-F1
#
_entry.id   AF-A0A2D4TIT4-F1
#
_cell.length_a   1.000
_cell.length_b   1.000
_cell.length_c   1.000
_cell.angle_alpha   90.00
_cell.angle_beta   90.00
_cell.angle_gamma   90.00
#
_symmetry.space_group_name_H-M   'P 1'
#
loop_
_entity.id
_entity.type
_entity.pdbx_description
1 polymer ?
#
loop_
_entity_poly.entity_id
_entity_poly.type
_entity_poly.pdbx_seq_one_letter_code
_entity_poly.pdbx_strand_id
1 'polypeptide(L)'
;MAGKNISEAELINQETGGKFKALPEMTLTTRLILGECHMEIAEILKLGQGSVLELDSIADQPLELWVNDQFIAKVLPVISHDKVGAQIQEIASKEQRMREITLQSDE
;
A
#
# COMPACT_ATOMS: atom_id res chain seq x y z
N MET A 1 21.45 35.19 -36.43
CA MET A 1 20.44 34.11 -36.36
C MET A 1 21.06 32.95 -35.62
N ALA A 2 20.82 32.85 -34.31
CA ALA A 2 21.24 31.69 -33.53
C ALA A 2 19.97 30.92 -33.16
N GLY A 3 19.70 29.85 -33.91
CA GLY A 3 18.63 28.90 -33.58
C GLY A 3 18.96 28.29 -32.22
N LYS A 4 18.04 28.45 -31.27
CA LYS A 4 18.10 27.80 -29.97
C LYS A 4 17.82 26.32 -30.23
N ASN A 5 18.86 25.49 -30.25
CA ASN A 5 18.71 24.03 -30.27
C ASN A 5 18.04 23.62 -28.98
N ILE A 6 16.76 23.28 -29.09
CA ILE A 6 15.96 22.74 -28.00
C ILE A 6 16.26 21.24 -27.99
N SER A 7 16.85 20.74 -26.91
CA SER A 7 17.12 19.31 -26.72
C SER A 7 15.83 18.52 -26.85
N GLU A 8 15.88 17.36 -27.53
CA GLU A 8 14.75 16.42 -27.68
C GLU A 8 14.09 16.05 -26.33
N ALA A 9 14.83 16.16 -25.23
CA ALA A 9 14.34 15.99 -23.86
C ALA A 9 13.27 17.02 -23.42
N GLU A 10 13.16 18.19 -24.08
CA GLU A 10 12.18 19.22 -23.75
C GLU A 10 10.83 18.99 -24.46
N LEU A 11 10.83 18.27 -25.59
CA LEU A 11 9.64 17.99 -26.40
C LEU A 11 8.73 16.93 -25.76
N ILE A 12 9.31 15.97 -25.04
CA ILE A 12 8.56 14.89 -24.36
C ILE A 12 7.83 15.35 -23.08
N ASN A 13 8.07 16.57 -22.59
CA ASN A 13 7.49 17.05 -21.33
C ASN A 13 6.16 17.82 -21.47
N GLN A 14 5.73 18.18 -22.68
CA GLN A 14 4.65 19.18 -22.83
C GLN A 14 3.23 18.62 -23.00
N GLU A 15 3.03 17.32 -23.28
CA GLU A 15 1.67 16.77 -23.48
C GLU A 15 1.26 15.68 -22.47
N THR A 16 2.11 15.31 -21.51
CA THR A 16 1.77 14.32 -20.45
C THR A 16 2.20 14.76 -19.04
N GLY A 17 2.93 15.88 -18.92
CA GLY A 17 3.57 16.34 -17.67
C GLY A 17 2.63 16.85 -16.57
N GLY A 18 1.34 17.08 -16.87
CA GLY A 18 0.36 17.55 -15.89
C GLY A 18 -0.18 16.44 -14.96
N LYS A 19 -0.35 15.22 -15.48
CA LYS A 19 -0.97 14.13 -14.71
C LYS A 19 0.01 13.40 -13.79
N PHE A 20 1.27 13.26 -14.21
CA PHE A 20 2.29 12.55 -13.42
C PHE A 20 2.84 13.38 -12.25
N LYS A 21 2.80 14.72 -12.35
CA LYS A 21 3.20 15.64 -11.26
C LYS A 21 2.34 15.49 -9.99
N ALA A 22 1.13 14.97 -10.11
CA ALA A 22 0.19 14.81 -9.00
C ALA A 22 0.38 13.50 -8.21
N LEU A 23 1.13 12.51 -8.75
CA LEU A 23 1.29 11.20 -8.08
C LEU A 23 1.82 11.29 -6.63
N PRO A 24 2.83 12.14 -6.32
CA PRO A 24 3.32 12.26 -4.95
C PRO A 24 2.31 12.87 -3.97
N GLU A 25 1.28 13.57 -4.48
CA GLU A 25 0.25 14.24 -3.68
C GLU A 25 -1.01 13.37 -3.52
N MET A 26 -1.08 12.21 -4.19
CA MET A 26 -2.20 11.30 -4.09
C MET A 26 -2.18 10.54 -2.77
N THR A 27 -3.33 10.47 -2.11
CA THR A 27 -3.54 9.65 -0.92
C THR A 27 -4.06 8.27 -1.32
N LEU A 28 -3.50 7.23 -0.70
CA LEU A 28 -3.90 5.83 -0.92
C LEU A 28 -4.30 5.21 0.42
N THR A 29 -5.24 4.27 0.37
CA THR A 29 -5.63 3.52 1.58
C THR A 29 -4.55 2.51 1.91
N THR A 30 -4.03 2.60 3.13
CA THR A 30 -3.04 1.66 3.65
C THR A 30 -3.67 0.86 4.78
N ARG A 31 -3.48 -0.46 4.76
CA ARG A 31 -4.01 -1.40 5.76
C ARG A 31 -2.86 -2.14 6.43
N LEU A 32 -2.90 -2.19 7.75
CA LEU A 32 -2.05 -3.06 8.56
C LEU A 32 -2.89 -4.29 8.93
N ILE A 33 -2.50 -5.46 8.43
CA ILE A 33 -3.27 -6.69 8.63
C ILE A 33 -2.68 -7.47 9.80
N LEU A 34 -3.50 -7.72 10.82
CA LEU A 34 -3.15 -8.58 11.96
C LEU A 34 -3.09 -10.05 11.55
N GLY A 35 -4.04 -10.47 10.72
CA GLY A 35 -4.21 -11.82 10.17
C GLY A 35 -5.53 -11.91 9.41
N GLU A 36 -5.70 -12.99 8.66
CA GLU A 36 -6.91 -13.30 7.91
C GLU A 36 -7.56 -14.57 8.46
N CYS A 37 -8.85 -14.77 8.17
CA CYS A 37 -9.51 -16.04 8.44
C CYS A 37 -10.59 -16.26 7.41
N HIS A 38 -10.77 -17.51 6.98
CA HIS A 38 -11.82 -17.91 6.06
C HIS A 38 -12.95 -18.56 6.85
N MET A 39 -14.17 -18.08 6.63
CA MET A 39 -15.35 -18.52 7.37
C MET A 39 -16.51 -18.74 6.41
N GLU A 40 -17.40 -19.68 6.73
CA GLU A 40 -18.64 -19.80 5.98
C GLU A 40 -19.57 -18.61 6.29
N ILE A 41 -20.38 -18.19 5.31
CA ILE A 41 -21.37 -17.11 5.49
C ILE A 41 -22.27 -17.38 6.71
N ALA A 42 -22.64 -18.66 6.92
CA ALA A 42 -23.46 -19.07 8.05
C ALA A 42 -22.79 -18.83 9.42
N GLU A 43 -21.46 -18.89 9.51
CA GLU A 43 -20.71 -18.61 10.73
C GLU A 43 -20.61 -17.11 10.97
N ILE A 44 -20.37 -16.33 9.91
CA ILE A 44 -20.33 -14.86 9.97
C ILE A 44 -21.65 -14.30 10.52
N LEU A 45 -22.78 -14.82 10.05
CA LEU A 45 -24.12 -14.40 10.51
C LEU A 45 -24.42 -14.77 11.97
N LYS A 46 -23.67 -15.71 12.56
CA LYS A 46 -23.82 -16.12 13.97
C LYS A 46 -22.94 -15.29 14.91
N LEU A 47 -22.05 -14.46 14.39
CA LEU A 47 -21.17 -13.63 15.21
C LEU A 47 -21.99 -12.69 16.09
N GLY A 48 -21.68 -12.69 17.37
CA GLY A 48 -22.28 -11.84 18.39
C GLY A 48 -21.23 -11.23 19.32
N GLN A 49 -21.69 -10.42 20.27
CA GLN A 49 -20.82 -9.84 21.29
C GLN A 49 -20.05 -10.94 22.04
N GLY A 50 -18.73 -10.80 22.12
CA GLY A 50 -17.85 -11.75 22.79
C GLY A 50 -17.38 -12.91 21.91
N SER A 51 -17.76 -12.97 20.63
CA SER A 51 -17.18 -13.94 19.69
C SER A 51 -15.68 -13.70 19.54
N VAL A 52 -14.91 -14.78 19.48
CA VAL A 52 -13.45 -14.75 19.25
C VAL A 52 -13.19 -15.35 17.87
N LEU A 53 -12.40 -14.65 17.08
CA LEU A 53 -11.95 -15.12 15.77
C LEU A 53 -10.52 -15.63 15.89
N GLU A 54 -10.28 -16.82 15.34
CA GLU A 54 -8.94 -17.35 15.16
C GLU A 54 -8.44 -16.94 13.77
N LEU A 55 -7.25 -16.33 13.74
CA LEU A 55 -6.63 -15.85 12.51
C LEU A 55 -5.52 -16.82 12.08
N ASP A 56 -5.21 -16.84 10.79
CA ASP A 56 -4.10 -17.59 10.20
C ASP A 56 -2.70 -17.00 10.53
N SER A 57 -2.68 -15.92 11.30
CA SER A 57 -1.47 -15.24 11.73
C SER A 57 -0.75 -15.97 12.86
N ILE A 58 0.57 -16.01 12.78
CA ILE A 58 1.43 -16.61 13.80
C ILE A 58 1.83 -15.51 14.78
N ALA A 59 1.58 -15.74 16.07
CA ALA A 59 2.03 -14.84 17.13
C ALA A 59 3.54 -14.54 17.01
N ASP A 60 3.93 -13.32 17.38
CA ASP A 60 5.32 -12.83 17.34
C ASP A 60 5.96 -12.76 15.94
N GLN A 61 5.20 -12.95 14.86
CA GLN A 61 5.65 -12.63 13.50
C GLN A 61 5.36 -11.17 13.13
N PRO A 62 6.16 -10.58 12.21
CA PRO A 62 5.84 -9.27 11.64
C PRO A 62 4.46 -9.27 10.96
N LEU A 63 3.73 -8.17 11.14
CA LEU A 63 2.47 -7.91 10.45
C LEU A 63 2.72 -7.44 9.01
N GLU A 64 1.71 -7.56 8.18
CA GLU A 64 1.78 -7.15 6.78
C GLU A 64 1.18 -5.76 6.57
N LEU A 65 1.90 -4.91 5.83
CA LEU A 65 1.45 -3.61 5.39
C LEU A 65 1.05 -3.67 3.92
N TRP A 66 -0.22 -3.39 3.67
CA TRP A 66 -0.82 -3.39 2.35
C TRP A 66 -1.19 -1.97 1.94
N VAL A 67 -0.96 -1.61 0.68
CA VAL A 67 -1.46 -0.37 0.06
C VAL A 67 -2.43 -0.79 -1.03
N ASN A 68 -3.69 -0.36 -0.92
CA ASN A 68 -4.81 -0.99 -1.63
C ASN A 68 -4.73 -2.51 -1.41
N ASP A 69 -4.63 -3.31 -2.47
CA ASP A 69 -4.54 -4.78 -2.43
C ASP A 69 -3.13 -5.29 -2.76
N GLN A 70 -2.10 -4.48 -2.52
CA GLN A 70 -0.71 -4.90 -2.71
C GLN A 70 0.05 -4.99 -1.38
N PHE A 71 0.75 -6.09 -1.17
CA PHE A 71 1.74 -6.23 -0.11
C PHE A 71 2.97 -5.35 -0.37
N ILE A 72 3.31 -4.49 0.58
CA ILE A 72 4.40 -3.52 0.43
C ILE A 72 5.52 -3.72 1.46
N ALA A 73 5.20 -4.13 2.69
CA ALA A 73 6.18 -4.24 3.77
C ALA A 73 5.78 -5.24 4.86
N LYS A 74 6.79 -5.75 5.57
CA LYS A 74 6.64 -6.38 6.89
C LYS A 74 6.94 -5.36 7.97
N VAL A 75 6.13 -5.35 9.02
CA VAL A 75 6.22 -4.35 10.08
C VAL A 75 5.98 -4.96 11.47
N LEU A 76 6.54 -4.34 12.51
CA LEU A 76 6.22 -4.68 13.90
C LEU A 76 5.30 -3.63 14.49
N PRO A 77 4.24 -4.02 15.23
CA PRO A 77 3.38 -3.07 15.90
C PRO A 77 4.17 -2.36 16.99
N VAL A 78 4.05 -1.03 17.04
CA VAL A 78 4.67 -0.19 18.07
C VAL A 78 3.59 0.69 18.70
N ILE A 79 3.73 0.99 19.98
CA ILE A 79 2.85 1.95 20.66
C ILE A 79 3.70 3.17 21.00
N SER A 80 3.26 4.33 20.56
CA SER A 80 3.93 5.60 20.81
C SER A 80 2.91 6.66 21.14
N HIS A 81 3.06 7.32 22.29
CA HIS A 81 2.15 8.38 22.75
C HIS A 81 0.67 7.96 22.70
N ASP A 82 0.37 6.76 23.21
CA ASP A 82 -0.97 6.14 23.21
C ASP A 82 -1.59 5.93 21.82
N LYS A 83 -0.78 6.03 20.76
CA LYS A 83 -1.17 5.70 19.39
C LYS A 83 -0.52 4.39 18.97
N VAL A 84 -1.30 3.58 18.27
CA VAL A 84 -0.80 2.40 17.58
C VAL A 84 -0.10 2.87 16.30
N GLY A 85 1.11 2.38 16.08
CA GLY A 85 1.89 2.58 14.89
C GLY A 85 2.57 1.27 14.47
N ALA A 86 3.41 1.36 13.44
CA ALA A 86 4.16 0.23 12.94
C ALA A 86 5.59 0.64 12.58
N GLN A 87 6.57 -0.17 12.98
CA GLN A 87 7.96 -0.04 12.58
C GLN A 87 8.24 -0.95 11.39
N ILE A 88 8.75 -0.38 10.30
CA ILE A 88 9.10 -1.14 9.10
C ILE A 88 10.31 -2.03 9.40
N GLN A 89 10.16 -3.34 9.17
CA GLN A 89 11.23 -4.33 9.24
C GLN A 89 11.83 -4.61 7.87
N GLU A 90 10.96 -4.87 6.89
CA GLU A 90 11.32 -5.14 5.50
C GLU A 90 10.36 -4.41 4.58
N ILE A 91 10.83 -3.85 3.46
CA ILE A 91 9.99 -3.12 2.51
C ILE A 91 10.44 -3.36 1.08
N ALA A 92 9.47 -3.54 0.17
CA ALA A 92 9.71 -3.68 -1.26
C ALA A 92 10.49 -2.48 -1.83
N SER A 93 11.23 -2.64 -2.93
CA SER A 93 12.00 -1.53 -3.53
C SER A 93 11.08 -0.40 -4.00
N LYS A 94 11.61 0.82 -4.15
CA LYS A 94 10.82 1.96 -4.67
C LYS A 94 10.18 1.64 -6.01
N GLU A 95 10.94 1.03 -6.90
CA GLU A 95 10.52 0.64 -8.25
C GLU A 95 9.42 -0.42 -8.21
N GLN A 96 9.54 -1.39 -7.30
CA GLN A 96 8.53 -2.42 -7.09
C GLN A 96 7.22 -1.81 -6.58
N ARG A 97 7.29 -0.97 -5.53
CA ARG A 97 6.10 -0.28 -5.00
C ARG A 97 5.41 0.58 -6.06
N MET A 98 6.18 1.34 -6.85
CA MET A 98 5.63 2.16 -7.94
C MET A 98 4.91 1.32 -8.99
N ARG A 99 5.49 0.17 -9.38
CA ARG A 99 4.85 -0.75 -10.33
C ARG A 99 3.55 -1.29 -9.76
N GLU A 100 3.59 -1.87 -8.58
CA GLU A 100 2.43 -2.57 -8.02
C GLU A 100 1.26 -1.62 -7.73
N ILE A 101 1.53 -0.40 -7.25
CA ILE A 101 0.49 0.61 -6.97
C ILE A 101 -0.16 1.13 -8.26
N THR A 102 0.59 1.27 -9.35
CA THR A 102 0.09 1.90 -10.59
C THR A 102 -0.65 0.93 -11.50
N LEU A 103 -0.35 -0.37 -11.42
CA LEU A 103 -0.88 -1.40 -12.33
C LEU A 103 -2.34 -1.81 -12.07
N GLN A 104 -3.03 -1.25 -11.06
CA GLN A 104 -4.43 -1.59 -10.73
C GLN A 104 -5.50 -0.94 -11.66
N SER A 105 -5.15 -0.49 -12.86
CA SER A 105 -6.09 0.25 -13.73
C SER A 105 -6.76 -0.58 -14.83
N ASP A 106 -6.45 -1.87 -14.97
CA ASP A 106 -6.78 -2.62 -16.20
C ASP A 106 -7.77 -3.80 -16.03
N GLU A 107 -8.49 -3.93 -14.90
CA GLU A 107 -9.62 -4.89 -14.78
C GLU A 107 -10.94 -4.23 -14.42
#